data_AF-A0A1H9W8H7-F1
#
_entry.id   AF-A0A1H9W8H7-F1
#
_cell.length_a   1.000
_cell.length_b   1.000
_cell.length_c   1.000
_cell.angle_alpha   90.00
_cell.angle_beta   90.00
_cell.angle_gamma   90.00
#
_symmetry.space_group_name_H-M   'P 1'
#
loop_
_entity.id
_entity.type
_entity.pdbx_description
1 polymer ?
#
loop_
_entity_poly.entity_id
_entity_poly.type
_entity_poly.pdbx_seq_one_letter_code
_entity_poly.pdbx_strand_id
1 'polypeptide(L)'
;MAGGHGMAVLRGGFGAALVGMLTVGLTGCGAADHLAGETFQVVSVYVEPNSPDELPASAAGAARLVIGESTMTGSTGCAPLQAAVVFSDSASGKEVARDDADLVRVTNVEFRDPGDCDGGRRFVHNALEVVLTAETDLRIDRLSDTELILTKLTGEINQPAIRLMAQ
;
A
#
# COMPACT_ATOMS: atom_id res chain seq x y z
N MET A 1 -65.73 -18.77 38.74
CA MET A 1 -66.82 -17.96 39.34
C MET A 1 -66.46 -16.49 39.16
N ALA A 2 -67.43 -15.69 38.70
CA ALA A 2 -67.42 -14.22 38.63
C ALA A 2 -66.30 -13.60 37.76
N GLY A 3 -66.56 -12.90 36.64
CA GLY A 3 -67.74 -12.13 36.27
C GLY A 3 -67.73 -10.78 36.98
N GLY A 4 -67.35 -9.71 36.29
CA GLY A 4 -67.61 -8.36 36.78
C GLY A 4 -66.76 -7.22 36.21
N HIS A 5 -67.44 -6.32 35.48
CA HIS A 5 -67.21 -4.88 35.36
C HIS A 5 -66.08 -4.42 34.41
N GLY A 6 -66.29 -3.50 33.47
CA GLY A 6 -67.42 -2.65 33.15
C GLY A 6 -66.98 -1.55 32.16
N MET A 7 -67.97 -0.87 31.58
CA MET A 7 -67.91 0.41 30.83
C MET A 7 -67.08 0.39 29.53
N ALA A 8 -67.71 0.34 28.35
CA ALA A 8 -68.37 1.46 27.68
C ALA A 8 -67.46 2.70 27.54
N VAL A 9 -67.28 3.18 26.30
CA VAL A 9 -67.48 4.59 25.88
C VAL A 9 -66.73 4.90 24.56
N LEU A 10 -67.50 5.51 23.65
CA LEU A 10 -67.16 6.33 22.47
C LEU A 10 -66.41 5.73 21.26
N ARG A 11 -67.22 5.36 20.26
CA ARG A 11 -66.89 5.55 18.84
C ARG A 11 -66.89 7.06 18.54
N GLY A 12 -65.80 7.57 17.98
CA GLY A 12 -65.79 8.94 17.48
C GLY A 12 -64.44 9.48 17.05
N GLY A 13 -64.07 9.22 15.80
CA GLY A 13 -63.54 10.25 14.93
C GLY A 13 -62.03 10.49 14.88
N PHE A 14 -61.64 10.86 13.66
CA PHE A 14 -60.49 11.70 13.28
C PHE A 14 -59.07 11.13 13.32
N GLY A 15 -58.42 11.28 12.17
CA GLY A 15 -57.06 11.81 12.16
C GLY A 15 -56.02 10.88 11.55
N ALA A 16 -55.65 11.18 10.32
CA ALA A 16 -54.43 10.70 9.68
C ALA A 16 -53.18 11.19 10.43
N ALA A 17 -52.10 10.40 10.45
CA ALA A 17 -50.74 10.88 10.22
C ALA A 17 -49.72 9.73 10.10
N LEU A 18 -48.93 9.81 9.05
CA LEU A 18 -47.77 8.99 8.67
C LEU A 18 -46.68 9.00 9.78
N VAL A 19 -46.11 7.85 10.15
CA VAL A 19 -44.87 7.25 9.62
C VAL A 19 -43.68 8.21 9.57
N GLY A 20 -42.61 7.88 10.31
CA GLY A 20 -41.24 8.22 9.91
C GLY A 20 -40.30 8.66 11.03
N MET A 21 -39.77 7.72 11.83
CA MET A 21 -38.52 7.91 12.56
C MET A 21 -37.36 7.81 11.56
N LEU A 22 -36.55 8.85 11.41
CA LEU A 22 -35.23 8.79 10.76
C LEU A 22 -34.19 9.44 11.68
N THR A 23 -33.46 8.59 12.39
CA THR A 23 -32.22 8.93 13.08
C THR A 23 -31.08 9.03 12.06
N VAL A 24 -30.59 10.24 11.80
CA VAL A 24 -29.39 10.46 11.00
C VAL A 24 -28.17 10.22 11.90
N GLY A 25 -27.61 9.01 11.85
CA GLY A 25 -26.25 8.77 12.31
C GLY A 25 -25.28 9.17 11.21
N LEU A 26 -24.52 10.25 11.42
CA LEU A 26 -23.36 10.52 10.57
C LEU A 26 -22.28 9.50 10.93
N THR A 27 -22.22 8.44 10.12
CA THR A 27 -21.10 7.51 10.05
C THR A 27 -19.85 8.27 9.64
N GLY A 28 -18.87 8.37 10.54
CA GLY A 28 -17.49 8.66 10.18
C GLY A 28 -16.83 7.43 9.54
N CYS A 29 -16.20 7.62 8.39
CA CYS A 29 -15.21 6.73 7.75
C CYS A 29 -14.81 7.37 6.41
N GLY A 30 -13.55 7.46 6.00
CA GLY A 30 -12.30 6.96 6.58
C GLY A 30 -11.14 7.81 6.08
N ALA A 31 -9.99 7.71 6.76
CA ALA A 31 -8.72 8.12 6.17
C ALA A 31 -8.55 7.31 4.88
N ALA A 32 -8.26 7.97 3.77
CA ALA A 32 -7.97 7.28 2.53
C ALA A 32 -6.69 6.47 2.75
N ASP A 33 -6.81 5.15 2.61
CA ASP A 33 -5.68 4.23 2.59
C ASP A 33 -4.94 4.48 1.27
N HIS A 34 -3.93 5.34 1.30
CA HIS A 34 -3.31 5.91 0.09
C HIS A 34 -2.32 4.95 -0.58
N LEU A 35 -2.10 3.76 -0.03
CA LEU A 35 -1.14 2.79 -0.56
C LEU A 35 -1.66 1.33 -0.47
N ALA A 36 -2.76 1.04 0.25
CA ALA A 36 -3.21 -0.33 0.46
C ALA A 36 -3.89 -0.89 -0.77
N GLY A 37 -3.34 -1.98 -1.29
CA GLY A 37 -3.86 -2.64 -2.49
C GLY A 37 -3.52 -1.91 -3.78
N GLU A 38 -2.80 -0.79 -3.71
CA GLU A 38 -2.30 -0.10 -4.89
C GLU A 38 -1.16 -0.90 -5.53
N THR A 39 -1.24 -1.03 -6.85
CA THR A 39 -0.17 -1.65 -7.64
C THR A 39 0.77 -0.55 -8.11
N PHE A 40 2.00 -0.60 -7.64
CA PHE A 40 3.07 0.29 -8.03
C PHE A 40 3.85 -0.28 -9.20
N GLN A 41 4.02 0.50 -10.26
CA GLN A 41 4.93 0.20 -11.36
C GLN A 41 6.32 0.78 -11.05
N VAL A 42 7.37 0.01 -11.32
CA VAL A 42 8.74 0.54 -11.31
C VAL A 42 8.94 1.36 -12.58
N VAL A 43 9.19 2.66 -12.42
CA VAL A 43 9.34 3.60 -13.55
C VAL A 43 10.79 4.08 -13.74
N SER A 44 11.61 3.96 -12.71
CA SER A 44 13.05 4.29 -12.76
C SER A 44 13.80 3.55 -11.65
N VAL A 45 15.07 3.25 -11.90
CA VAL A 45 15.99 2.63 -10.94
C VAL A 45 17.31 3.37 -10.95
N TYR A 46 17.90 3.54 -9.77
CA TYR A 46 19.23 4.10 -9.58
C TYR A 46 20.00 3.12 -8.69
N VAL A 47 21.08 2.55 -9.20
CA VAL A 47 21.89 1.58 -8.44
C VAL A 47 23.31 2.08 -8.26
N GLU A 48 23.84 2.76 -9.28
CA GLU A 48 25.23 3.23 -9.32
C GLU A 48 25.28 4.55 -10.12
N PRO A 49 26.24 5.44 -9.87
CA PRO A 49 26.32 6.76 -10.51
C PRO A 49 26.51 6.72 -12.04
N ASN A 50 26.92 5.58 -12.60
CA ASN A 50 27.06 5.39 -14.05
C ASN A 50 25.90 4.58 -14.67
N SER A 51 24.87 4.24 -13.87
CA SER A 51 23.69 3.56 -14.39
C SER A 51 22.76 4.57 -15.06
N PRO A 52 22.11 4.22 -16.19
CA PRO A 52 21.08 5.06 -16.77
C PRO A 52 19.91 5.18 -15.78
N ASP A 53 19.49 6.42 -15.47
CA ASP A 53 18.34 6.69 -14.60
C ASP A 53 17.01 6.22 -15.24
N GLU A 54 16.95 6.21 -16.58
CA GLU A 54 15.79 5.75 -17.33
C GLU A 54 15.84 4.25 -17.55
N LEU A 55 14.67 3.62 -17.41
CA LEU A 55 14.51 2.21 -17.75
C LEU A 55 14.73 1.99 -19.25
N PRO A 56 15.39 0.90 -19.65
CA PRO A 56 15.37 0.46 -21.04
C PRO A 56 13.91 0.37 -21.52
N ALA A 57 13.63 0.76 -22.77
CA ALA A 57 12.26 0.71 -23.31
C ALA A 57 11.63 -0.69 -23.20
N SER A 58 12.44 -1.75 -23.27
CA SER A 58 12.02 -3.15 -23.09
C SER A 58 11.71 -3.54 -21.64
N ALA A 59 11.98 -2.66 -20.68
CA ALA A 59 11.74 -2.84 -19.25
C ALA A 59 10.60 -1.97 -18.71
N ALA A 60 10.12 -0.99 -19.50
CA ALA A 60 9.06 -0.09 -19.12
C ALA A 60 7.82 -0.90 -18.69
N GLY A 61 7.44 -0.75 -17.42
CA GLY A 61 6.29 -1.43 -16.84
C GLY A 61 6.41 -2.94 -16.63
N ALA A 62 7.61 -3.50 -16.80
CA ALA A 62 7.86 -4.92 -16.60
C ALA A 62 7.77 -5.33 -15.13
N ALA A 63 8.21 -4.46 -14.21
CA ALA A 63 8.17 -4.72 -12.78
C ALA A 63 7.04 -3.96 -12.09
N ARG A 64 6.36 -4.66 -11.17
CA ARG A 64 5.24 -4.15 -10.38
C ARG A 64 5.32 -4.68 -8.97
N LEU A 65 5.00 -3.84 -8.00
CA LEU A 65 4.99 -4.14 -6.57
C LEU A 65 3.63 -3.79 -5.98
N VAL A 66 3.23 -4.52 -4.95
CA VAL A 66 2.08 -4.24 -4.10
C VAL A 66 2.62 -4.14 -2.68
N ILE A 67 2.37 -3.02 -2.02
CA ILE A 67 2.89 -2.72 -0.68
C ILE A 67 1.71 -2.81 0.30
N GLY A 68 1.57 -3.95 0.97
CA GLY A 68 0.59 -4.14 2.04
C GLY A 68 1.08 -3.62 3.39
N GLU A 69 0.30 -3.85 4.45
CA GLU A 69 0.63 -3.42 5.81
C GLU A 69 1.87 -4.10 6.40
N SER A 70 2.12 -5.35 6.01
CA SER A 70 3.22 -6.17 6.57
C SER A 70 3.97 -6.98 5.52
N THR A 71 3.58 -6.85 4.26
CA THR A 71 4.20 -7.57 3.14
C THR A 71 4.37 -6.68 1.93
N MET A 72 5.43 -6.93 1.18
CA MET A 72 5.63 -6.41 -0.17
C MET A 72 5.63 -7.59 -1.14
N THR A 73 4.82 -7.55 -2.17
CA THR A 73 4.76 -8.63 -3.18
C THR A 73 4.83 -8.06 -4.57
N GLY A 74 5.16 -8.86 -5.57
CA GLY A 74 5.14 -8.35 -6.93
C GLY A 74 5.80 -9.23 -7.96
N SER A 75 6.08 -8.63 -9.11
CA SER A 75 6.88 -9.19 -10.19
C SER A 75 8.03 -8.22 -10.48
N THR A 76 9.23 -8.76 -10.62
CA THR A 76 10.43 -8.02 -11.02
C THR A 76 10.55 -7.86 -12.53
N GLY A 77 9.58 -8.36 -13.30
CA GLY A 77 9.65 -8.51 -14.76
C GLY A 77 10.23 -9.85 -15.22
N CYS A 78 11.11 -10.46 -14.42
CA CYS A 78 11.62 -11.82 -14.64
C CYS A 78 10.96 -12.86 -13.74
N ALA A 79 10.79 -12.52 -12.46
CA ALA A 79 10.33 -13.47 -11.45
C ALA A 79 9.39 -12.81 -10.43
N PRO A 80 8.47 -13.59 -9.83
CA PRO A 80 7.76 -13.17 -8.63
C PRO A 80 8.69 -12.83 -7.47
N LEU A 81 8.28 -11.86 -6.67
CA LEU A 81 8.94 -11.37 -5.46
C LEU A 81 7.95 -11.40 -4.29
N GLN A 82 8.43 -11.77 -3.11
CA GLN A 82 7.72 -11.60 -1.85
C GLN A 82 8.68 -11.16 -0.76
N ALA A 83 8.23 -10.23 0.08
CA ALA A 83 8.98 -9.74 1.22
C ALA A 83 8.07 -9.48 2.43
N ALA A 84 8.61 -9.64 3.63
CA ALA A 84 8.02 -9.15 4.86
C ALA A 84 8.57 -7.76 5.16
N VAL A 85 7.70 -6.84 5.60
CA VAL A 85 8.06 -5.45 5.84
C VAL A 85 7.53 -4.93 7.17
N VAL A 86 8.25 -3.98 7.76
CA VAL A 86 7.86 -3.26 8.98
C VAL A 86 8.00 -1.77 8.71
N PHE A 87 6.95 -1.01 9.00
CA PHE A 87 6.89 0.42 8.76
C PHE A 87 7.18 1.21 10.03
N SER A 88 7.99 2.25 9.93
CA SER A 88 8.33 3.09 11.08
C SER A 88 8.46 4.57 10.72
N ASP A 89 8.29 5.40 11.74
CA ASP A 89 8.58 6.83 11.69
C ASP A 89 10.06 7.05 12.03
N SER A 90 10.86 7.70 11.18
CA SER A 90 12.30 7.88 11.41
C SER A 90 12.62 8.79 12.58
N ALA A 91 11.74 9.74 12.90
CA ALA A 91 11.98 10.70 13.98
C ALA A 91 11.89 10.05 15.36
N SER A 92 10.94 9.13 15.55
CA SER A 92 10.66 8.44 16.82
C SER A 92 11.18 7.00 16.86
N GLY A 93 11.44 6.39 15.70
CA GLY A 93 11.82 4.99 15.55
C GLY A 93 10.70 4.00 15.89
N LYS A 94 9.46 4.48 16.03
CA LYS A 94 8.32 3.63 16.39
C LYS A 94 7.68 3.02 15.16
N GLU A 95 7.19 1.80 15.32
CA GLU A 95 6.32 1.18 14.32
C GLU A 95 5.02 1.98 14.19
N VAL A 96 4.65 2.30 12.96
CA VAL A 96 3.45 3.08 12.61
C VAL A 96 2.76 2.43 11.41
N ALA A 97 1.54 2.87 11.09
CA ALA A 97 0.85 2.43 9.89
C ALA A 97 1.65 2.80 8.64
N ARG A 98 1.53 2.00 7.57
CA ARG A 98 2.26 2.20 6.31
C ARG A 98 2.11 3.62 5.76
N ASP A 99 0.92 4.20 5.84
CA ASP A 99 0.64 5.51 5.26
C ASP A 99 1.27 6.67 6.05
N ASP A 100 1.57 6.46 7.33
CA ASP A 100 2.22 7.42 8.21
C ASP A 100 3.74 7.26 8.24
N ALA A 101 4.28 6.19 7.65
CA ALA A 101 5.69 5.86 7.72
C ALA A 101 6.54 6.57 6.65
N ASP A 102 7.77 6.87 7.05
CA ASP A 102 8.85 7.36 6.19
C ASP A 102 10.03 6.36 6.10
N LEU A 103 9.98 5.26 6.84
CA LEU A 103 10.88 4.11 6.71
C LEU A 103 10.09 2.82 6.52
N VAL A 104 10.66 1.93 5.70
CA VAL A 104 10.25 0.53 5.61
C VAL A 104 11.46 -0.39 5.75
N ARG A 105 11.43 -1.24 6.78
CA ARG A 105 12.42 -2.30 6.95
C ARG A 105 11.96 -3.54 6.20
N VAL A 106 12.77 -4.00 5.26
CA VAL A 106 12.62 -5.33 4.64
C VAL A 106 13.29 -6.34 5.56
N THR A 107 12.55 -7.31 6.09
CA THR A 107 13.09 -8.32 7.01
C THR A 107 13.39 -9.62 6.30
N ASN A 108 12.41 -10.17 5.59
CA ASN A 108 12.57 -11.33 4.73
C ASN A 108 12.31 -10.93 3.28
N VAL A 109 13.10 -11.42 2.33
CA VAL A 109 12.89 -11.19 0.90
C VAL A 109 13.23 -12.44 0.11
N GLU A 110 12.32 -12.82 -0.79
CA GLU A 110 12.46 -13.98 -1.67
C GLU A 110 12.19 -13.56 -3.11
N PHE A 111 13.18 -13.80 -3.96
CA PHE A 111 13.05 -13.73 -5.42
C PHE A 111 12.92 -15.16 -5.94
N ARG A 112 11.87 -15.45 -6.70
CA ARG A 112 11.74 -16.74 -7.38
C ARG A 112 12.78 -16.84 -8.51
N ASP A 113 13.02 -18.06 -8.96
CA ASP A 113 13.96 -18.31 -10.07
C ASP A 113 13.53 -17.52 -11.33
N PRO A 114 14.42 -16.69 -11.90
CA PRO A 114 14.11 -15.87 -13.06
C PRO A 114 14.11 -16.65 -14.38
N GLY A 115 14.56 -17.91 -14.39
CA GLY A 115 14.74 -18.70 -15.61
C GLY A 115 15.60 -18.00 -16.66
N ASP A 116 15.28 -18.24 -17.94
CA ASP A 116 15.93 -17.59 -19.08
C ASP A 116 15.39 -16.16 -19.29
N CYS A 117 15.71 -15.25 -18.36
CA CYS A 117 15.35 -13.83 -18.44
C CYS A 117 16.53 -12.97 -18.90
N ASP A 118 16.32 -12.22 -19.98
CA ASP A 118 17.33 -11.35 -20.58
C ASP A 118 16.82 -9.93 -20.86
N GLY A 119 17.74 -9.05 -21.26
CA GLY A 119 17.47 -7.70 -21.73
C GLY A 119 16.98 -6.76 -20.61
N GLY A 120 16.08 -5.84 -20.96
CA GLY A 120 15.61 -4.81 -20.02
C GLY A 120 14.91 -5.37 -18.79
N ARG A 121 14.19 -6.50 -18.91
CA ARG A 121 13.57 -7.17 -17.77
C ARG A 121 14.60 -7.70 -16.78
N ARG A 122 15.69 -8.30 -17.28
CA ARG A 122 16.81 -8.75 -16.45
C ARG A 122 17.51 -7.60 -15.75
N PHE A 123 17.66 -6.47 -16.45
CA PHE A 123 18.20 -5.25 -15.84
C PHE A 123 17.37 -4.78 -14.64
N VAL A 124 16.05 -4.65 -14.79
CA VAL A 124 15.17 -4.22 -13.68
C VAL A 124 15.15 -5.23 -12.54
N HIS A 125 15.12 -6.52 -12.87
CA HIS A 125 15.19 -7.57 -11.86
C HIS A 125 16.47 -7.46 -11.01
N ASN A 126 17.64 -7.33 -11.64
CA ASN A 126 18.91 -7.18 -10.92
C ASN A 126 18.91 -5.90 -10.06
N ALA A 127 18.36 -4.80 -10.55
CA ALA A 127 18.26 -3.56 -9.79
C ALA A 127 17.39 -3.74 -8.53
N LEU A 128 16.27 -4.47 -8.63
CA LEU A 128 15.42 -4.78 -7.49
C LEU A 128 16.10 -5.70 -6.48
N GLU A 129 16.91 -6.68 -6.92
CA GLU A 129 17.72 -7.51 -6.01
C GLU A 129 18.76 -6.68 -5.23
N VAL A 130 19.29 -5.61 -5.82
CA VAL A 130 20.22 -4.72 -5.13
C VAL A 130 19.50 -3.84 -4.11
N VAL A 131 18.34 -3.28 -4.46
CA VAL A 131 17.60 -2.36 -3.59
C VAL A 131 16.88 -3.09 -2.46
N LEU A 132 16.19 -4.20 -2.78
CA LEU A 132 15.35 -4.95 -1.85
C LEU A 132 16.13 -6.12 -1.25
N THR A 133 16.97 -5.83 -0.27
CA THR A 133 17.71 -6.83 0.49
C THR A 133 17.14 -7.04 1.88
N ALA A 134 17.26 -8.26 2.40
CA ALA A 134 16.88 -8.58 3.77
C ALA A 134 17.58 -7.69 4.79
N GLU A 135 16.94 -7.52 5.95
CA GLU A 135 17.40 -6.74 7.10
C GLU A 135 17.84 -5.31 6.78
N THR A 136 17.24 -4.69 5.75
CA THR A 136 17.62 -3.35 5.29
C THR A 136 16.48 -2.36 5.41
N ASP A 137 16.81 -1.12 5.79
CA ASP A 137 15.88 0.01 5.78
C ASP A 137 15.86 0.69 4.42
N LEU A 138 14.65 0.94 3.92
CA LEU A 138 14.41 1.82 2.80
C LEU A 138 13.71 3.08 3.33
N ARG A 139 14.22 4.24 2.94
CA ARG A 139 13.52 5.51 3.13
C ARG A 139 12.45 5.68 2.07
N ILE A 140 11.28 6.14 2.51
CA ILE A 140 10.10 6.38 1.67
C ILE A 140 10.00 7.88 1.43
N ASP A 141 10.20 8.31 0.19
CA ASP A 141 9.91 9.68 -0.23
C ASP A 141 8.64 9.69 -1.08
N ARG A 142 7.57 10.28 -0.56
CA ARG A 142 6.32 10.46 -1.31
C ARG A 142 6.42 11.74 -2.12
N LEU A 143 6.46 11.61 -3.44
CA LEU A 143 6.53 12.75 -4.36
C LEU A 143 5.14 13.28 -4.71
N SER A 144 4.14 12.40 -4.74
CA SER A 144 2.72 12.72 -4.85
C SER A 144 1.86 11.59 -4.27
N ASP A 145 0.54 11.72 -4.34
CA ASP A 145 -0.40 10.65 -3.96
C ASP A 145 -0.23 9.37 -4.78
N THR A 146 0.41 9.45 -5.96
CA THR A 146 0.57 8.31 -6.89
C THR A 146 2.03 7.97 -7.16
N GLU A 147 2.97 8.62 -6.47
CA GLU A 147 4.38 8.51 -6.81
C GLU A 147 5.27 8.55 -5.59
N LEU A 148 6.20 7.59 -5.50
CA LEU A 148 7.13 7.51 -4.39
C LEU A 148 8.50 7.00 -4.83
N ILE A 149 9.53 7.28 -4.03
CA ILE A 149 10.88 6.74 -4.17
C ILE A 149 11.19 5.91 -2.92
N LEU A 150 11.70 4.70 -3.13
CA LEU A 150 12.29 3.89 -2.08
C LEU A 150 13.80 3.96 -2.21
N THR A 151 14.48 4.47 -1.19
CA THR A 151 15.95 4.59 -1.17
C THR A 151 16.55 3.66 -0.14
N LYS A 152 17.43 2.76 -0.55
CA LYS A 152 18.15 1.84 0.34
C LYS A 152 19.16 2.59 1.20
N LEU A 153 18.98 2.54 2.51
CA LEU A 153 19.88 3.19 3.46
C LEU A 153 21.15 2.35 3.66
N THR A 154 22.19 2.65 2.89
CA THR A 154 23.52 2.01 3.05
C THR A 154 24.52 2.85 3.83
N GLY A 155 24.21 4.14 4.07
CA GLY A 155 25.15 5.11 4.65
C GLY A 155 26.18 5.65 3.66
N GLU A 156 26.12 5.23 2.40
CA GLU A 156 26.99 5.73 1.33
C GLU A 156 26.43 7.04 0.73
N ILE A 157 27.24 7.74 -0.05
CA ILE A 157 26.82 8.93 -0.79
C ILE A 157 25.85 8.55 -1.92
N ASN A 158 26.17 7.48 -2.64
CA ASN A 158 25.37 6.98 -3.77
C ASN A 158 24.52 5.82 -3.30
N GLN A 159 23.32 6.12 -2.79
CA GLN A 159 22.41 5.10 -2.27
C GLN A 159 21.51 4.57 -3.38
N PRO A 160 21.36 3.24 -3.53
CA PRO A 160 20.44 2.66 -4.48
C PRO A 160 18.99 3.10 -4.21
N ALA A 161 18.23 3.40 -5.26
CA ALA A 161 16.85 3.82 -5.15
C ALA A 161 15.99 3.27 -6.31
N ILE A 162 14.69 3.10 -6.06
CA ILE A 162 13.69 2.83 -7.09
C ILE A 162 12.57 3.86 -7.01
N ARG A 163 12.13 4.35 -8.17
CA ARG A 163 10.96 5.21 -8.29
C ARG A 163 9.76 4.38 -8.73
N LEU A 164 8.67 4.57 -8.02
CA LEU A 164 7.43 3.83 -8.14
C LEU A 164 6.28 4.77 -8.49
N MET A 165 5.38 4.31 -9.34
CA MET A 165 4.17 5.04 -9.73
C MET A 165 2.95 4.12 -9.61
N ALA A 166 1.94 4.53 -8.85
CA ALA A 166 0.67 3.84 -8.73
C ALA A 166 -0.03 3.74 -10.10
N GLN A 167 -0.80 2.67 -10.30
CA GLN A 167 -1.49 2.33 -11.56
C GLN A 167 -3.01 2.22 -11.36
#